data_AF-B0BFA7-F1
#
_entry.id   AF-B0BFA7-F1
#
_cell.length_a   1.000
_cell.length_b   1.000
_cell.length_c   1.000
_cell.angle_alpha   90.00
_cell.angle_beta   90.00
_cell.angle_gamma   90.00
#
_symmetry.space_group_name_H-M   'P 1'
#
loop_
_entity.id
_entity.type
_entity.pdbx_description
1 polymer ?
#
loop_
_entity_poly.entity_id
_entity_poly.type
_entity_poly.pdbx_seq_one_letter_code
_entity_poly.pdbx_strand_id
1 'polypeptide(L)'
;MSDFTKFIEPEYLEELDADLIHAASKCLDRFTTFFNACDTDGMDGELHFPHVMLSGAERLVWREAGNHSIDFFGKLRASGWHHT
;
A
#
# COMPACT_ATOMS: atom_id res chain seq x y z
N MET A 1 0.88 -32.22 13.53
CA MET A 1 0.39 -30.83 13.40
C MET A 1 1.55 -30.01 12.89
N SER A 2 1.54 -29.64 11.61
CA SER A 2 2.63 -28.88 10.99
C SER A 2 2.73 -27.51 11.65
N ASP A 3 3.96 -27.15 12.01
CA ASP A 3 4.32 -25.97 12.77
C ASP A 3 4.10 -24.72 11.90
N PHE A 4 3.04 -23.95 12.22
CA PHE A 4 2.65 -22.74 11.48
C PHE A 4 3.74 -21.65 11.52
N THR A 5 4.67 -21.77 12.48
CA THR A 5 5.85 -20.93 12.66
C THR A 5 6.83 -21.01 11.48
N LYS A 6 6.89 -22.14 10.75
CA LYS A 6 7.71 -22.25 9.53
C LYS A 6 7.28 -21.33 8.39
N PHE A 7 6.04 -20.82 8.40
CA PHE A 7 5.62 -19.82 7.40
C PHE A 7 6.15 -18.42 7.70
N ILE A 8 6.56 -18.15 8.94
CA ILE A 8 6.96 -16.82 9.42
C ILE A 8 8.47 -16.72 9.64
N GLU A 9 9.17 -17.85 9.79
CA GLU A 9 10.63 -17.84 9.81
C GLU A 9 11.16 -17.34 8.47
N PRO A 10 11.72 -16.11 8.40
CA PRO A 10 12.41 -15.69 7.21
C PRO A 10 13.68 -16.53 7.16
N GLU A 11 13.71 -17.53 6.27
CA GLU A 11 14.88 -18.40 6.10
C GLU A 11 16.15 -17.63 5.66
N TYR A 12 16.03 -16.33 5.34
CA TYR A 12 17.15 -15.44 5.06
C TYR A 12 16.85 -14.02 5.56
N LEU A 13 17.37 -13.68 6.74
CA LEU A 13 17.72 -12.28 7.02
C LEU A 13 19.11 -12.04 6.43
N GLU A 14 19.18 -11.92 5.10
CA GLU A 14 20.25 -11.10 4.53
C GLU A 14 20.14 -9.72 5.19
N GLU A 15 21.27 -9.13 5.56
CA GLU A 15 21.32 -7.78 6.13
C GLU A 15 20.54 -6.86 5.17
N LEU A 16 19.34 -6.43 5.59
CA LEU A 16 18.45 -5.68 4.70
C LEU A 16 19.19 -4.43 4.25
N ASP A 17 19.33 -4.28 2.94
CA ASP A 17 20.04 -3.14 2.35
C ASP A 17 19.37 -1.84 2.82
N ALA A 18 20.13 -1.05 3.59
CA ALA A 18 19.66 0.20 4.16
C ALA A 18 19.19 1.19 3.09
N ASP A 19 19.81 1.15 1.90
CA ASP A 19 19.43 2.01 0.78
C ASP A 19 18.07 1.56 0.20
N LEU A 20 17.80 0.25 0.14
CA LEU A 20 16.50 -0.28 -0.27
C LEU A 20 15.41 0.09 0.72
N ILE A 21 15.67 -0.04 2.03
CA ILE A 21 14.72 0.38 3.08
C ILE A 21 14.43 1.88 2.95
N HIS A 22 15.47 2.69 2.76
CA HIS A 22 15.32 4.14 2.62
C HIS A 22 14.50 4.51 1.38
N ALA A 23 14.74 3.85 0.25
CA ALA A 23 13.98 4.07 -0.98
C ALA A 23 12.50 3.67 -0.82
N ALA A 24 12.23 2.52 -0.20
CA ALA A 24 10.88 2.06 0.08
C ALA A 24 10.13 3.02 1.02
N SER A 25 10.80 3.50 2.07
CA SER A 25 10.23 4.47 3.02
C SER A 25 9.86 5.78 2.32
N LYS A 26 10.76 6.30 1.46
CA LYS A 26 10.48 7.49 0.65
C LYS A 26 9.31 7.31 -0.31
N CYS A 27 9.12 6.10 -0.86
CA CYS A 27 7.97 5.80 -1.71
C CYS A 27 6.66 5.92 -0.90
N LEU A 28 6.65 5.33 0.30
CA LEU A 28 5.50 5.41 1.20
C LEU A 28 5.19 6.86 1.64
N ASP A 29 6.22 7.68 1.90
CA ASP A 29 6.05 9.09 2.26
C ASP A 29 5.37 9.89 1.14
N ARG A 30 5.78 9.66 -0.12
CA ARG A 30 5.17 10.33 -1.29
C ARG A 30 3.72 9.89 -1.47
N PHE A 31 3.45 8.58 -1.42
CA PHE A 31 2.08 8.06 -1.48
C PHE A 31 1.20 8.68 -0.39
N THR A 32 1.68 8.74 0.85
CA THR A 32 0.96 9.32 1.99
C THR A 32 0.70 10.81 1.80
N THR A 33 1.66 11.53 1.20
CA THR A 33 1.49 12.95 0.86
C THR A 33 0.33 13.15 -0.13
N PHE A 34 0.26 12.36 -1.20
CA PHE A 34 -0.84 12.42 -2.16
C PHE A 34 -2.18 11.98 -1.55
N PHE A 35 -2.16 10.93 -0.72
CA PHE A 35 -3.34 10.45 0.01
C PHE A 35 -3.95 11.53 0.91
N ASN A 36 -3.12 12.18 1.72
CA ASN A 36 -3.57 13.27 2.59
C ASN A 36 -4.01 14.52 1.79
N ALA A 37 -3.47 14.73 0.59
CA ALA A 37 -3.90 15.78 -0.34
C ALA A 37 -5.20 15.43 -1.12
N CYS A 38 -5.76 14.23 -0.92
CA CYS A 38 -6.90 13.72 -1.68
C CYS A 38 -6.63 13.58 -3.19
N ASP A 39 -5.38 13.30 -3.57
CA ASP A 39 -4.92 13.20 -4.96
C ASP A 39 -4.77 11.73 -5.39
N THR A 40 -5.81 11.18 -6.03
CA THR A 40 -5.79 9.79 -6.51
C THR A 40 -4.80 9.56 -7.65
N ASP A 41 -4.56 10.56 -8.49
CA ASP A 41 -3.66 10.43 -9.63
C ASP A 41 -2.20 10.40 -9.14
N GLY A 42 -1.88 11.25 -8.15
CA GLY A 42 -0.60 11.23 -7.46
C GLY A 42 -0.35 9.91 -6.71
N MET A 43 -1.38 9.37 -6.05
CA MET A 43 -1.31 8.04 -5.43
C MET A 43 -0.98 6.95 -6.44
N ASP A 44 -1.71 6.90 -7.57
CA ASP A 44 -1.51 5.89 -8.60
C ASP A 44 -0.10 5.96 -9.22
N GLY A 45 0.50 7.15 -9.27
CA GLY A 45 1.89 7.34 -9.72
C GLY A 45 2.95 6.67 -8.84
N GLU A 46 2.64 6.41 -7.57
CA GLU A 46 3.53 5.75 -6.61
C GLU A 46 3.27 4.23 -6.50
N LEU A 47 2.28 3.71 -7.24
CA LEU A 47 1.96 2.28 -7.26
C LEU A 47 2.67 1.56 -8.41
N HIS A 48 3.15 0.36 -8.11
CA HIS A 48 3.54 -0.59 -9.15
C HIS A 48 2.32 -1.37 -9.65
N PHE A 49 2.15 -1.45 -10.98
CA PHE A 49 1.09 -2.22 -11.61
C PHE A 49 1.62 -3.53 -12.25
N PRO A 50 0.91 -4.67 -12.11
CA PRO A 50 -0.36 -4.83 -11.42
C PRO A 50 -0.21 -4.68 -9.90
N HIS A 51 -1.05 -3.82 -9.32
CA HIS A 51 -1.05 -3.56 -7.89
C HIS A 51 -1.96 -4.59 -7.22
N VAL A 52 -1.42 -5.29 -6.22
CA VAL A 52 -2.14 -6.35 -5.50
C VAL A 52 -2.32 -5.90 -4.06
N MET A 53 -3.57 -5.85 -3.63
CA MET A 53 -3.93 -5.54 -2.25
C MET A 53 -4.66 -6.72 -1.62
N LEU A 54 -4.47 -6.89 -0.32
CA LEU A 54 -5.23 -7.82 0.51
C LEU A 54 -6.14 -7.01 1.41
N SER A 55 -7.45 -7.19 1.26
CA SER A 55 -8.47 -6.53 2.07
C SER A 55 -9.32 -7.59 2.76
N GLY A 56 -9.08 -7.81 4.05
CA GLY A 56 -9.67 -8.93 4.78
C GLY A 56 -9.31 -10.28 4.13
N ALA A 57 -10.32 -11.06 3.75
CA ALA A 57 -10.16 -12.34 3.07
C ALA A 57 -10.10 -12.22 1.53
N GLU A 58 -10.20 -11.00 0.99
CA GLU A 58 -10.28 -10.76 -0.45
C GLU A 58 -8.95 -10.24 -1.00
N ARG A 59 -8.59 -10.72 -2.19
CA ARG A 59 -7.49 -10.21 -3.00
C ARG A 59 -8.05 -9.29 -4.07
N LEU A 60 -7.64 -8.03 -4.03
CA LEU A 60 -7.94 -7.04 -5.06
C LEU A 60 -6.72 -6.88 -5.97
N VAL A 61 -6.95 -6.81 -7.29
CA VAL A 61 -5.89 -6.61 -8.28
C VAL A 61 -6.27 -5.45 -9.18
N TRP A 62 -5.48 -4.39 -9.15
CA TRP A 62 -5.57 -3.29 -10.10
C TRP A 62 -4.53 -3.51 -11.19
N ARG A 63 -4.99 -3.60 -12.44
CA ARG A 63 -4.11 -3.83 -13.59
C ARG A 63 -3.45 -2.55 -14.09
N GLU A 64 -4.04 -1.41 -13.79
CA GLU A 64 -3.65 -0.08 -14.25
C GLU A 64 -4.11 0.99 -13.26
N ALA A 65 -3.70 2.24 -13.45
CA ALA A 65 -4.16 3.39 -12.68
C ALA A 65 -5.67 3.68 -12.89
N GLY A 66 -6.24 4.57 -12.07
CA GLY A 66 -7.62 5.04 -12.19
C GLY A 66 -8.66 4.10 -11.58
N ASN A 67 -8.27 3.20 -10.68
CA ASN A 67 -9.17 2.24 -10.05
C ASN A 67 -9.88 2.78 -8.79
N HIS A 68 -9.51 3.97 -8.31
CA HIS A 68 -10.20 4.64 -7.21
C HIS A 68 -11.61 5.08 -7.65
N SER A 69 -12.62 4.90 -6.79
CA SER A 69 -13.95 5.44 -7.06
C SER A 69 -13.94 6.96 -6.95
N ILE A 70 -14.76 7.64 -7.77
CA ILE A 70 -14.84 9.11 -7.79
C ILE A 70 -15.21 9.70 -6.42
N ASP A 71 -15.90 8.94 -5.58
CA ASP A 71 -16.35 9.33 -4.24
C ASP A 71 -15.47 8.77 -3.11
N PHE A 72 -14.31 8.19 -3.43
CA PHE A 72 -13.43 7.50 -2.47
C PHE A 72 -13.13 8.36 -1.23
N PHE A 73 -12.55 9.55 -1.42
CA PHE A 73 -12.25 10.45 -0.31
C PHE A 73 -13.49 11.04 0.36
N GLY A 74 -14.60 11.16 -0.38
CA GLY A 74 -15.89 11.56 0.19
C GLY A 74 -16.39 10.54 1.22
N LYS A 75 -16.37 9.25 0.85
CA LYS A 75 -16.69 8.13 1.76
C LYS A 75 -15.74 8.06 2.94
N LEU A 76 -14.45 8.24 2.70
CA LEU A 76 -13.42 8.18 3.74
C LEU A 76 -13.62 9.29 4.78
N ARG A 77 -13.86 10.54 4.35
CA ARG A 77 -14.20 11.64 5.27
C ARG A 77 -15.49 11.37 6.05
N ALA A 78 -16.49 10.78 5.39
CA ALA A 78 -17.75 10.41 6.05
C ALA A 78 -17.57 9.35 7.15
N SER A 79 -16.51 8.54 7.10
CA SER A 79 -16.17 7.60 8.18
C SER A 79 -15.39 8.25 9.34
N GLY A 80 -15.19 9.57 9.31
CA GLY A 80 -14.46 10.33 10.34
C GLY A 80 -12.95 10.43 10.10
N TRP A 81 -12.45 10.03 8.93
CA TRP A 81 -11.05 10.22 8.57
C TRP A 81 -10.76 11.68 8.19
N HIS A 82 -9.59 12.17 8.57
CA HIS A 82 -9.13 13.54 8.30
C HIS A 82 -7.75 13.58 7.62
N HIS A 83 -6.80 12.78 8.12
CA HIS A 83 -5.46 12.54 7.59
C HIS A 83 -4.88 11.28 8.27
N THR A 84 -3.76 10.79 7.77
CA THR A 84 -2.92 9.74 8.37
C THR A 84 -1.53 10.28 8.65
#